data_AF-A0A803R2J8-F1
#
_entry.id   AF-A0A803R2J8-F1
#
_cell.length_a   1.000
_cell.length_b   1.000
_cell.length_c   1.000
_cell.angle_alpha   90.00
_cell.angle_beta   90.00
_cell.angle_gamma   90.00
#
_symmetry.space_group_name_H-M   'P 1'
#
loop_
_entity.id
_entity.type
_entity.pdbx_description
1 polymer ?
#
loop_
_entity_poly.entity_id
_entity_poly.type
_entity_poly.pdbx_seq_one_letter_code
_entity_poly.pdbx_strand_id
1 'polypeptide(L)'
;MFLRVIGRPLLARVKQTTGIVGLDVVPNARQVLIELYNKTLKEVEAIPADEGYRKAVEHFTRQRLKVCEEEEDWEVIEKRLACGQVEELIEEARDELTLIGKMIGL
;
A
#
# COMPACT_ATOMS: atom_id res chain seq x y z
N MET A 1 -34.64 -9.55 -33.94
CA MET A 1 -34.78 -8.57 -32.83
C MET A 1 -33.46 -8.61 -32.07
N PHE A 2 -32.49 -7.78 -32.47
CA PHE A 2 -31.15 -7.76 -31.87
C PHE A 2 -31.10 -6.65 -30.83
N LEU A 3 -31.25 -7.00 -29.55
CA LEU A 3 -30.96 -6.05 -28.46
C LEU A 3 -29.45 -6.05 -28.22
N ARG A 4 -28.80 -4.96 -28.64
CA ARG A 4 -27.43 -4.63 -28.23
C ARG A 4 -27.43 -4.47 -26.70
N VAL A 5 -26.72 -5.35 -26.01
CA VAL A 5 -26.29 -5.11 -24.63
C VAL A 5 -25.30 -3.96 -24.69
N ILE A 6 -25.77 -2.75 -24.39
CA ILE A 6 -24.89 -1.61 -24.16
C ILE A 6 -24.16 -1.90 -22.85
N GLY A 7 -22.91 -2.35 -22.96
CA GLY A 7 -22.03 -2.48 -21.81
C GLY A 7 -21.89 -1.11 -21.16
N ARG A 8 -22.46 -0.96 -19.95
CA ARG A 8 -22.11 0.16 -19.07
C ARG A 8 -20.59 0.10 -18.87
N PRO A 9 -19.84 1.18 -19.14
CA PRO A 9 -18.45 1.22 -18.69
C PRO A 9 -18.46 1.05 -17.18
N LEU A 10 -17.67 0.10 -16.66
CA LEU A 10 -17.42 -0.02 -15.23
C LEU A 10 -16.71 1.27 -14.81
N LEU A 11 -17.47 2.24 -14.31
CA LEU A 11 -16.92 3.44 -13.68
C LEU A 11 -16.22 2.98 -12.40
N ALA A 12 -14.90 2.79 -12.48
CA ALA A 12 -14.08 2.60 -11.30
C ALA A 12 -14.30 3.80 -10.36
N ARG A 13 -14.57 3.53 -9.09
CA ARG A 13 -14.90 4.55 -8.10
C ARG A 13 -13.62 5.32 -7.76
N VAL A 14 -13.52 6.57 -8.22
CA VAL A 14 -12.31 7.40 -8.03
C VAL A 14 -12.44 8.23 -6.75
N LYS A 15 -11.45 8.11 -5.86
CA LYS A 15 -11.31 8.95 -4.66
C LYS A 15 -11.07 10.41 -5.10
N GLN A 16 -11.84 11.36 -4.54
CA GLN A 16 -11.79 12.77 -4.99
C GLN A 16 -10.81 13.61 -4.18
N THR A 17 -10.71 13.35 -2.88
CA THR A 17 -9.81 14.03 -1.95
C THR A 17 -9.55 13.10 -0.76
N THR A 18 -8.39 13.23 -0.14
CA THR A 18 -8.05 12.60 1.14
C THR A 18 -8.66 13.37 2.32
N GLY A 19 -9.07 14.63 2.12
CA GLY A 19 -9.47 15.53 3.21
C GLY A 19 -8.31 16.00 4.10
N ILE A 20 -7.07 15.65 3.76
CA ILE A 20 -5.85 16.01 4.50
C ILE A 20 -5.05 17.01 3.65
N VAL A 21 -4.68 18.14 4.22
CA VAL A 21 -3.89 19.17 3.52
C VAL A 21 -2.50 18.63 3.23
N GLY A 22 -2.06 18.74 1.98
CA GLY A 22 -0.73 18.29 1.55
C GLY A 22 -0.62 16.80 1.26
N LEU A 23 -1.72 16.05 1.33
CA LEU A 23 -1.77 14.63 0.96
C LEU A 23 -2.67 14.43 -0.26
N ASP A 24 -2.07 14.41 -1.44
CA ASP A 24 -2.79 14.24 -2.71
C ASP A 24 -3.28 12.80 -2.90
N VAL A 25 -4.43 12.64 -3.56
CA VAL A 25 -4.99 11.32 -3.90
C VAL A 25 -4.07 10.59 -4.88
N VAL A 26 -3.87 9.29 -4.65
CA VAL A 26 -3.08 8.42 -5.54
C VAL A 26 -4.02 7.47 -6.31
N PRO A 27 -4.26 7.68 -7.63
CA PRO A 27 -5.26 6.90 -8.39
C PRO A 27 -4.99 5.38 -8.44
N ASN A 28 -3.73 4.97 -8.41
CA ASN A 28 -3.28 3.58 -8.44
C ASN A 28 -2.68 3.14 -7.10
N ALA A 29 -3.21 3.65 -5.98
CA ALA A 29 -2.64 3.46 -4.64
C ALA A 29 -2.33 2.00 -4.29
N ARG A 30 -3.23 1.06 -4.64
CA ARG A 30 -3.01 -0.38 -4.43
C ARG A 30 -1.73 -0.89 -5.09
N GLN A 31 -1.50 -0.55 -6.36
CA GLN A 31 -0.33 -1.01 -7.09
C GLN A 31 0.94 -0.42 -6.48
N VAL A 32 0.91 0.87 -6.14
CA VAL A 32 2.01 1.57 -5.47
C VAL A 32 2.34 0.93 -4.12
N LEU A 33 1.32 0.62 -3.31
CA LEU A 33 1.50 -0.07 -2.02
C LEU A 33 2.13 -1.45 -2.18
N ILE A 34 1.66 -2.25 -3.14
CA ILE A 34 2.23 -3.58 -3.43
C ILE A 34 3.71 -3.45 -3.83
N GLU A 35 4.05 -2.51 -4.71
CA GLU A 35 5.43 -2.27 -5.12
C GLU A 35 6.31 -1.83 -3.95
N LEU A 36 5.83 -0.88 -3.14
CA LEU A 36 6.55 -0.39 -1.97
C LEU A 36 6.77 -1.49 -0.94
N TYR A 37 5.74 -2.26 -0.57
CA TYR A 37 5.88 -3.34 0.41
C TYR A 37 6.80 -4.45 -0.07
N ASN A 38 6.75 -4.83 -1.35
CA ASN A 38 7.70 -5.80 -1.90
C ASN A 38 9.14 -5.27 -1.85
N LYS A 39 9.33 -3.97 -2.13
CA LYS A 39 10.63 -3.32 -1.99
C LYS A 39 11.10 -3.31 -0.52
N THR A 40 10.22 -2.98 0.43
CA THR A 40 10.52 -2.99 1.87
C THR A 40 10.95 -4.36 2.34
N LEU A 41 10.22 -5.42 1.93
CA LEU A 41 10.58 -6.81 2.26
C LEU A 41 11.93 -7.23 1.67
N LYS A 42 12.30 -6.69 0.51
CA LYS A 42 13.60 -6.97 -0.10
C LYS A 42 14.74 -6.23 0.60
N GLU A 43 14.54 -4.95 0.92
CA GLU A 43 15.61 -4.14 1.54
C GLU A 43 15.85 -4.51 3.01
N VAL A 44 14.80 -4.91 3.75
CA VAL A 44 14.92 -5.33 5.14
C VAL A 44 15.75 -6.62 5.29
N GLU A 45 15.92 -7.42 4.23
CA GLU A 45 16.76 -8.63 4.25
C GLU A 45 18.23 -8.36 4.57
N ALA A 46 18.71 -7.13 4.31
CA ALA A 46 20.06 -6.70 4.65
C ALA A 46 20.29 -6.52 6.17
N ILE A 47 19.21 -6.40 6.96
CA ILE A 47 19.27 -6.35 8.43
C ILE A 47 19.32 -7.78 8.98
N PRO A 48 20.13 -8.11 10.00
CA PRO A 48 20.18 -9.46 10.55
C PRO A 48 18.81 -9.99 11.00
N ALA A 49 18.51 -11.26 10.71
CA ALA A 49 17.20 -11.88 10.96
C ALA A 49 16.78 -11.94 12.44
N ASP A 50 17.74 -11.85 13.37
CA ASP A 50 17.43 -11.90 14.80
C ASP A 50 17.00 -10.54 15.37
N GLU A 51 17.22 -9.46 14.63
CA GLU A 51 16.86 -8.11 15.04
C GLU A 51 15.34 -7.96 15.22
N GLY A 52 14.94 -7.40 16.36
CA GLY A 52 13.52 -7.16 16.66
C GLY A 52 12.85 -6.25 15.63
N TYR A 53 13.61 -5.26 15.12
CA TYR A 53 13.14 -4.36 14.07
C TYR A 53 12.78 -5.12 12.78
N ARG A 54 13.68 -5.98 12.28
CA ARG A 54 13.42 -6.76 11.06
C ARG A 54 12.18 -7.64 11.21
N LYS A 55 12.05 -8.34 12.34
CA LYS A 55 10.88 -9.20 12.63
C LYS A 55 9.58 -8.39 12.61
N ALA A 56 9.58 -7.19 13.21
CA ALA A 56 8.42 -6.31 13.22
C ALA A 56 8.06 -5.83 11.81
N VAL A 57 9.04 -5.31 11.06
CA VAL A 57 8.86 -4.83 9.69
C VAL A 57 8.34 -5.90 8.77
N GLU A 58 8.94 -7.09 8.79
CA GLU A 58 8.46 -8.22 7.98
C GLU A 58 7.02 -8.61 8.36
N HIS A 59 6.68 -8.62 9.65
CA HIS A 59 5.36 -9.02 10.12
C HIS A 59 4.25 -8.09 9.60
N PHE A 60 4.35 -6.78 9.88
CA PHE A 60 3.30 -5.85 9.46
C PHE A 60 3.31 -5.65 7.94
N THR A 61 4.49 -5.65 7.30
CA THR A 61 4.58 -5.45 5.84
C THR A 61 3.94 -6.61 5.09
N ARG A 62 4.16 -7.86 5.53
CA ARG A 62 3.49 -9.03 4.93
C ARG A 62 1.98 -9.00 5.14
N GLN A 63 1.53 -8.61 6.33
CA GLN A 63 0.09 -8.49 6.62
C GLN A 63 -0.57 -7.42 5.75
N ARG A 64 0.05 -6.25 5.61
CA ARG A 64 -0.44 -5.16 4.76
C ARG A 64 -0.40 -5.52 3.28
N LEU A 65 0.69 -6.12 2.80
CA LEU A 65 0.82 -6.60 1.43
C LEU A 65 -0.28 -7.61 1.08
N LYS A 66 -0.51 -8.61 1.94
CA LYS A 66 -1.53 -9.63 1.72
C LYS A 66 -2.92 -9.02 1.52
N VAL A 67 -3.31 -8.02 2.33
CA VAL A 67 -4.59 -7.34 2.15
C VAL A 67 -4.64 -6.58 0.83
N CYS A 68 -3.56 -5.91 0.43
CA CYS A 68 -3.49 -5.22 -0.86
C CYS A 68 -3.54 -6.19 -2.06
N GLU A 69 -3.03 -7.41 -1.91
CA GLU A 69 -3.12 -8.45 -2.94
C GLU A 69 -4.54 -9.02 -3.05
N GLU A 70 -5.20 -9.27 -1.91
CA GLU A 70 -6.56 -9.83 -1.82
C GLU A 70 -7.66 -8.88 -2.25
N GLU A 71 -7.50 -7.58 -2.00
CA GLU A 71 -8.53 -6.56 -2.25
C GLU A 71 -8.17 -5.63 -3.40
N GLU A 72 -9.14 -5.32 -4.26
CA GLU A 72 -8.97 -4.36 -5.36
C GLU A 72 -9.43 -2.94 -4.98
N ASP A 73 -10.41 -2.82 -4.08
CA ASP A 73 -11.00 -1.54 -3.67
C ASP A 73 -10.22 -0.92 -2.51
N TRP A 74 -9.75 0.32 -2.69
CA TRP A 74 -9.04 1.08 -1.68
C TRP A 74 -9.86 1.27 -0.41
N GLU A 75 -11.19 1.41 -0.50
CA GLU A 75 -12.06 1.59 0.67
C GLU A 75 -12.11 0.32 1.52
N VAL A 76 -12.02 -0.86 0.88
CA VAL A 76 -11.97 -2.15 1.58
C VAL A 76 -10.58 -2.37 2.20
N ILE A 77 -9.51 -1.98 1.51
CA ILE A 77 -8.16 -2.01 2.05
C ILE A 77 -8.07 -1.17 3.33
N GLU A 78 -8.55 0.09 3.30
CA GLU A 78 -8.56 0.99 4.46
C GLU A 78 -9.32 0.37 5.65
N LYS A 79 -10.49 -0.22 5.40
CA LYS A 79 -11.30 -0.88 6.43
C LYS A 79 -10.64 -2.13 7.01
N ARG A 80 -10.02 -2.97 6.16
CA ARG A 80 -9.38 -4.21 6.61
C ARG A 80 -8.07 -3.95 7.35
N LEU A 81 -7.31 -2.93 6.95
CA LEU A 81 -6.07 -2.57 7.62
C LEU A 81 -6.31 -1.74 8.88
N ALA A 82 -7.35 -0.91 8.92
CA ALA A 82 -7.68 -0.03 10.03
C ALA A 82 -6.50 0.86 10.49
N CYS A 83 -5.68 1.30 9.52
CA CYS A 83 -4.47 2.11 9.73
C CYS A 83 -4.47 3.40 8.89
N GLY A 84 -5.61 4.10 8.82
CA GLY A 84 -5.72 5.33 8.02
C GLY A 84 -5.97 5.09 6.54
N GLN A 85 -5.74 6.11 5.73
CA GLN A 85 -5.98 6.11 4.28
C GLN A 85 -4.84 5.43 3.50
N VAL A 86 -5.15 4.91 2.30
CA VAL A 86 -4.11 4.30 1.44
C VAL A 86 -2.98 5.26 1.10
N GLU A 87 -3.24 6.56 1.00
CA GLU A 87 -2.22 7.58 0.79
C GLU A 87 -1.29 7.76 2.00
N GLU A 88 -1.82 7.69 3.22
CA GLU A 88 -1.01 7.72 4.45
C GLU A 88 -0.11 6.49 4.51
N LEU A 89 -0.65 5.31 4.17
CA LEU A 89 0.10 4.06 4.09
C LEU A 89 1.23 4.10 3.05
N ILE A 90 1.06 4.85 1.95
CA ILE A 90 2.11 5.04 0.94
C ILE A 90 3.26 5.86 1.52
N GLU A 91 2.96 6.96 2.22
CA GLU A 91 3.96 7.80 2.87
C GLU A 91 4.69 7.01 3.97
N GLU A 92 3.95 6.26 4.81
CA GLU A 92 4.55 5.35 5.81
C GLU A 92 5.50 4.34 5.16
N ALA A 93 5.11 3.71 4.05
CA ALA A 93 5.96 2.72 3.38
C ALA A 93 7.22 3.35 2.75
N ARG A 94 7.15 4.60 2.29
CA ARG A 94 8.30 5.37 1.80
C ARG A 94 9.25 5.77 2.93
N ASP A 95 8.70 6.20 4.05
CA ASP A 95 9.46 6.53 5.26
C ASP A 95 10.15 5.29 5.82
N GLU A 96 9.48 4.13 5.81
CA GLU A 96 10.07 2.86 6.24
C GLU A 96 11.26 2.47 5.36
N LEU A 97 11.15 2.59 4.03
CA LEU A 97 12.29 2.37 3.12
C LEU A 97 13.45 3.32 3.41
N THR A 98 13.14 4.59 3.68
CA THR A 98 14.15 5.58 4.05
C THR A 98 14.84 5.23 5.37
N LEU A 99 14.07 4.73 6.34
CA LEU A 99 14.59 4.29 7.63
C LEU A 99 15.48 3.05 7.48
N ILE A 100 15.07 2.05 6.69
CA ILE A 100 15.87 0.87 6.37
C ILE A 100 17.19 1.29 5.73
N GLY A 101 17.17 2.22 4.77
CA GLY A 101 18.39 2.79 4.18
C GLY A 101 19.33 3.36 5.23
N LYS A 102 18.82 4.19 6.14
CA LYS A 102 19.60 4.76 7.26
C LYS A 102 20.16 3.69 8.21
N MET A 103 19.41 2.61 8.45
CA MET A 103 19.86 1.51 9.32
C MET A 103 20.99 0.69 8.69
N ILE A 104 21.03 0.58 7.36
CA ILE A 104 22.08 -0.12 6.62
C ILE A 104 23.29 0.80 6.35
N GLY A 105 23.14 2.12 6.54
CA GLY A 105 24.18 3.12 6.32
C GLY A 105 24.25 3.67 4.89
N LEU A 106 23.12 3.67 4.18
CA LEU A 106 22.92 4.30 2.88
C LEU A 106 22.43 5.74 2.98
#